data_AF-A0A947KTK7-F1
#
_entry.id   AF-A0A947KTK7-F1
#
_cell.length_a   1.000
_cell.length_b   1.000
_cell.length_c   1.000
_cell.angle_alpha   90.00
_cell.angle_beta   90.00
_cell.angle_gamma   90.00
#
_symmetry.space_group_name_H-M   'P 1'
#
loop_
_entity.id
_entity.type
_entity.pdbx_description
1 polymer ?
#
loop_
_entity_poly.entity_id
_entity_poly.type
_entity_poly.pdbx_seq_one_letter_code
_entity_poly.pdbx_strand_id
1 'polypeptide(L)'
;MISRTALGGCVLSAVIMTSSVGLASAQQRAQPATQISSANPQIQMRDPQVRTRLASNLSGISVDAVMAMAEGASRSGSNERAREVQSQRDGVDRAVSRAEIGTLIRLPARAGTESAPGNILPPPRVRPDRAVPPAPSDRAIQAPERTVPPRAPTPSGGTSLAAPPQPYLDVNGFGEDLHNALRNSVQGYTMRMRRNGQNIYTLQWNWARRPADGGRGWNPDRRMNIASVSKFVTAVAMVDLLDRRNIDPKTSIAQWLPAYWSRGANVNNITFEMLMTHSSGLNNSGSTAFATMRQMVANGVTPNLPTSFTYENTNFGLQRILIATLGGYVNRNMDMGNVGLNDAMWDAATRAAYADYVSKNVFAPAGIANAGFDKTANTALAYSISGGAAWNSGDLSWRAGSGGWHLSVDEILDVAAAYRYSGKIVSTSRASSSIGKMYGFDGRWNTPAGLVYHKNGSWREQSDCPVGQRQEQSLLLVMPGNMEMALLVNSPVGPSCTFLRGIVQQIYMDNIVVPNG
;
A
#
# COMPACT_ATOMS: atom_id res chain seq x y z
N MET A 1 -26.09 66.02 -28.85
CA MET A 1 -27.54 65.81 -28.93
C MET A 1 -27.83 64.55 -29.73
N ILE A 2 -28.53 63.58 -29.11
CA ILE A 2 -29.55 62.68 -29.69
C ILE A 2 -29.19 61.79 -30.91
N SER A 3 -28.96 60.50 -30.61
CA SER A 3 -29.70 59.29 -31.05
C SER A 3 -29.90 58.89 -32.54
N ARG A 4 -29.53 57.61 -32.81
CA ARG A 4 -30.29 56.50 -33.45
C ARG A 4 -30.31 56.22 -34.99
N THR A 5 -30.09 54.90 -35.26
CA THR A 5 -30.68 53.96 -36.27
C THR A 5 -30.14 53.75 -37.70
N ALA A 6 -29.55 52.54 -37.89
CA ALA A 6 -29.92 51.39 -38.76
C ALA A 6 -29.89 51.39 -40.33
N LEU A 7 -29.10 50.41 -40.83
CA LEU A 7 -29.32 49.39 -41.89
C LEU A 7 -29.50 49.74 -43.39
N GLY A 8 -28.66 49.09 -44.24
CA GLY A 8 -29.10 48.51 -45.52
C GLY A 8 -28.13 48.53 -46.74
N GLY A 9 -27.64 47.35 -47.17
CA GLY A 9 -27.67 46.90 -48.59
C GLY A 9 -26.42 46.95 -49.49
N CYS A 10 -26.08 45.79 -50.11
CA CYS A 10 -25.57 45.51 -51.49
C CYS A 10 -24.67 44.24 -51.50
N VAL A 11 -25.06 43.03 -51.99
CA VAL A 11 -25.39 42.51 -53.36
C VAL A 11 -24.16 42.33 -54.27
N LEU A 12 -23.84 41.08 -54.68
CA LEU A 12 -23.81 40.65 -56.10
C LEU A 12 -23.60 39.13 -56.29
N SER A 13 -24.40 38.56 -57.20
CA SER A 13 -24.39 37.18 -57.69
C SER A 13 -23.51 37.00 -58.94
N ALA A 14 -23.09 35.76 -59.24
CA ALA A 14 -22.83 35.31 -60.61
C ALA A 14 -22.93 33.78 -60.76
N VAL A 15 -23.63 33.33 -61.80
CA VAL A 15 -23.69 31.98 -62.38
C VAL A 15 -23.48 32.20 -63.89
N ILE A 16 -22.67 31.42 -64.64
CA ILE A 16 -23.11 30.34 -65.56
C ILE A 16 -21.90 29.81 -66.39
N MET A 17 -21.79 28.46 -66.45
CA MET A 17 -21.32 27.50 -67.50
C MET A 17 -19.98 27.69 -68.25
N THR A 18 -19.27 26.70 -68.83
CA THR A 18 -19.12 25.22 -68.84
C THR A 18 -17.93 24.95 -69.77
N SER A 19 -17.08 23.94 -69.52
CA SER A 19 -16.56 23.03 -70.57
C SER A 19 -15.68 21.93 -69.96
N SER A 20 -15.77 20.75 -70.57
CA SER A 20 -15.32 19.45 -70.10
C SER A 20 -14.13 18.93 -70.91
N VAL A 21 -13.08 18.44 -70.26
CA VAL A 21 -12.19 17.37 -70.77
C VAL A 21 -11.68 16.58 -69.57
N GLY A 22 -11.92 15.26 -69.56
CA GLY A 22 -11.50 14.36 -68.50
C GLY A 22 -10.07 13.84 -68.67
N LEU A 23 -9.50 13.36 -67.57
CA LEU A 23 -8.59 12.20 -67.50
C LEU A 23 -8.39 11.78 -66.03
N ALA A 24 -8.95 10.60 -65.74
CA ALA A 24 -8.70 9.63 -64.67
C ALA A 24 -7.98 10.06 -63.37
N SER A 25 -8.70 9.96 -62.25
CA SER A 25 -8.11 9.61 -60.94
C SER A 25 -8.76 8.33 -60.40
N ALA A 26 -7.91 7.37 -60.04
CA ALA A 26 -8.29 6.07 -59.53
C ALA A 26 -9.01 6.21 -58.18
N GLN A 27 -10.30 5.87 -58.14
CA GLN A 27 -11.02 5.61 -56.89
C GLN A 27 -10.50 4.29 -56.30
N GLN A 28 -9.56 4.37 -55.37
CA GLN A 28 -9.42 3.33 -54.35
C GLN A 28 -10.65 3.40 -53.45
N ARG A 29 -11.63 2.52 -53.69
CA ARG A 29 -12.69 2.22 -52.74
C ARG A 29 -12.03 1.75 -51.45
N ALA A 30 -12.07 2.59 -50.42
CA ALA A 30 -11.89 2.13 -49.04
C ALA A 30 -12.99 1.09 -48.77
N GLN A 31 -12.59 -0.17 -48.60
CA GLN A 31 -13.48 -1.18 -48.05
C GLN A 31 -13.89 -0.73 -46.64
N PRO A 32 -15.19 -0.79 -46.27
CA PRO A 32 -15.56 -0.56 -44.89
C PRO A 32 -14.88 -1.64 -44.05
N ALA A 33 -14.12 -1.22 -43.04
CA ALA A 33 -13.62 -2.11 -42.01
C ALA A 33 -14.83 -2.85 -41.44
N THR A 34 -14.96 -4.13 -41.77
CA THR A 34 -15.87 -5.05 -41.11
C THR A 34 -15.56 -4.96 -39.62
N GLN A 35 -16.42 -4.27 -38.86
CA GLN A 35 -16.56 -4.52 -37.43
C GLN A 35 -16.95 -5.99 -37.31
N ILE A 36 -15.96 -6.86 -37.10
CA ILE A 36 -16.20 -8.19 -36.59
C ILE A 36 -16.88 -7.95 -35.23
N SER A 37 -18.18 -8.20 -35.17
CA SER A 37 -18.93 -8.32 -33.92
C SER A 37 -18.15 -9.28 -33.03
N SER A 38 -17.39 -8.75 -32.07
CA SER A 38 -16.71 -9.59 -31.10
C SER A 38 -17.81 -10.31 -30.32
N ALA A 39 -17.88 -11.63 -30.49
CA ALA A 39 -18.75 -12.46 -29.68
C ALA A 39 -18.57 -12.09 -28.21
N ASN A 40 -19.65 -12.04 -27.43
CA ASN A 40 -19.64 -11.71 -26.00
C ASN A 40 -18.43 -12.41 -25.32
N PRO A 41 -17.55 -11.70 -24.59
CA PRO A 41 -16.39 -12.29 -23.93
C PRO A 41 -16.72 -13.55 -23.11
N GLN A 42 -17.92 -13.62 -22.54
CA GLN A 42 -18.43 -14.80 -21.81
C GLN A 42 -18.63 -16.03 -22.71
N ILE A 43 -19.01 -15.84 -23.97
CA ILE A 43 -19.11 -16.91 -24.97
C ILE A 43 -17.70 -17.36 -25.37
N GLN A 44 -16.77 -16.42 -25.53
CA GLN A 44 -15.37 -16.75 -25.86
C GLN A 44 -14.68 -17.53 -24.74
N MET A 45 -14.95 -17.23 -23.46
CA MET A 45 -14.39 -17.96 -22.32
C MET A 45 -14.79 -19.44 -22.27
N ARG A 46 -15.91 -19.81 -22.92
CA ARG A 46 -16.38 -21.21 -23.00
C ARG A 46 -15.69 -22.01 -24.12
N ASP A 47 -14.89 -21.37 -24.96
CA ASP A 47 -14.13 -22.04 -26.01
C ASP A 47 -12.98 -22.88 -25.39
N PRO A 48 -12.93 -24.21 -25.63
CA PRO A 48 -11.85 -25.06 -25.14
C PRO A 48 -10.43 -24.61 -25.56
N GLN A 49 -10.31 -23.90 -26.68
CA GLN A 49 -9.02 -23.35 -27.13
C GLN A 49 -8.51 -22.24 -26.20
N VAL A 50 -9.40 -21.45 -25.60
CA VAL A 50 -9.03 -20.40 -24.63
C VAL A 50 -8.40 -21.04 -23.39
N ARG A 51 -9.01 -22.09 -22.84
CA ARG A 51 -8.44 -22.82 -21.69
C ARG A 51 -7.08 -23.45 -22.04
N THR A 52 -6.95 -24.01 -23.23
CA THR A 52 -5.70 -24.63 -23.69
C THR A 52 -4.57 -23.60 -23.83
N ARG A 53 -4.85 -22.44 -24.45
CA ARG A 53 -3.88 -21.33 -24.57
C ARG A 53 -3.49 -20.76 -23.22
N LEU A 54 -4.45 -20.62 -22.30
CA LEU A 54 -4.17 -20.16 -20.95
C LEU A 54 -3.26 -21.17 -20.23
N ALA A 55 -3.60 -22.46 -20.25
CA ALA A 55 -2.82 -23.52 -19.63
C ALA A 55 -1.37 -23.59 -20.13
N SER A 56 -1.13 -23.36 -21.43
CA SER A 56 0.23 -23.36 -21.98
C SER A 56 1.07 -22.13 -21.58
N ASN A 57 0.46 -21.09 -21.01
CA ASN A 57 1.11 -19.85 -20.62
C ASN A 57 1.18 -19.62 -19.11
N LEU A 58 0.55 -20.49 -18.31
CA LEU A 58 0.56 -20.39 -16.86
C LEU A 58 1.44 -21.48 -16.22
N SER A 59 2.07 -21.12 -15.11
CA SER A 59 2.83 -22.04 -14.25
C SER A 59 2.58 -21.70 -12.79
N GLY A 60 2.46 -22.71 -11.93
CA GLY A 60 2.33 -22.53 -10.48
C GLY A 60 0.98 -21.96 -9.98
N ILE A 61 0.05 -21.61 -10.87
CA ILE A 61 -1.31 -21.14 -10.55
C ILE A 61 -2.38 -21.92 -11.34
N SER A 62 -3.58 -22.02 -10.75
CA SER A 62 -4.68 -22.80 -11.32
C SER A 62 -5.36 -22.10 -12.49
N VAL A 63 -5.40 -22.74 -13.65
CA VAL A 63 -6.14 -22.28 -14.84
C VAL A 63 -7.61 -22.04 -14.52
N ASP A 64 -8.25 -22.96 -13.78
CA ASP A 64 -9.68 -22.86 -13.46
C ASP A 64 -9.98 -21.67 -12.53
N ALA A 65 -9.08 -21.34 -11.60
CA ALA A 65 -9.22 -20.17 -10.75
C ALA A 65 -9.08 -18.87 -11.55
N VAL A 66 -8.14 -18.83 -12.50
CA VAL A 66 -7.96 -17.68 -13.40
C VAL A 66 -9.19 -17.47 -14.27
N MET A 67 -9.74 -18.53 -14.86
CA MET A 67 -10.97 -18.43 -15.66
C MET A 67 -12.15 -17.90 -14.82
N ALA A 68 -12.35 -18.44 -13.61
CA ALA A 68 -13.40 -17.99 -12.71
C ALA A 68 -13.25 -16.50 -12.31
N MET A 69 -12.02 -16.05 -12.04
CA MET A 69 -11.74 -14.64 -11.74
C MET A 69 -12.03 -13.73 -12.95
N ALA A 70 -11.65 -14.16 -14.16
CA ALA A 70 -11.87 -13.39 -15.38
C ALA A 70 -13.37 -13.25 -15.72
N GLU A 71 -14.16 -14.29 -15.47
CA GLU A 71 -15.62 -14.24 -15.65
C GLU A 71 -16.28 -13.21 -14.72
N GLY A 72 -15.85 -13.17 -13.45
CA GLY A 72 -16.37 -12.26 -12.42
C GLY A 72 -16.04 -10.78 -12.64
N ALA A 73 -14.89 -10.46 -13.24
CA ALA A 73 -14.41 -9.08 -13.44
C ALA A 73 -15.22 -8.27 -14.48
N SER A 74 -16.01 -8.92 -15.33
CA SER A 74 -16.83 -8.26 -16.37
C SER A 74 -18.00 -7.39 -15.84
N ARG A 75 -18.17 -7.27 -14.51
CA ARG A 75 -19.36 -6.68 -13.86
C ARG A 75 -19.12 -5.37 -13.06
N SER A 76 -17.89 -4.83 -12.93
CA SER A 76 -17.60 -3.80 -11.90
C SER A 76 -16.90 -2.48 -12.35
N GLY A 77 -16.60 -2.29 -13.63
CA GLY A 77 -15.54 -1.35 -14.07
C GLY A 77 -15.73 0.18 -13.93
N SER A 78 -16.92 0.74 -13.67
CA SER A 78 -17.08 2.22 -13.65
C SER A 78 -16.89 2.87 -12.28
N ASN A 79 -17.23 2.17 -11.18
CA ASN A 79 -17.12 2.70 -9.81
C ASN A 79 -15.69 2.60 -9.22
N GLU A 80 -14.81 1.81 -9.84
CA GLU A 80 -13.46 1.52 -9.35
C GLU A 80 -12.49 2.70 -9.57
N ARG A 81 -12.55 3.34 -10.75
CA ARG A 81 -11.67 4.45 -11.14
C ARG A 81 -11.89 5.71 -10.30
N ALA A 82 -13.14 6.04 -9.96
CA ALA A 82 -13.46 7.18 -9.09
C ALA A 82 -12.88 7.01 -7.68
N ARG A 83 -12.86 5.77 -7.15
CA ARG A 83 -12.27 5.43 -5.85
C ARG A 83 -10.73 5.42 -5.87
N GLU A 84 -10.13 5.28 -7.05
CA GLU A 84 -8.66 5.25 -7.27
C GLU A 84 -8.00 6.61 -7.25
N VAL A 85 -8.55 7.58 -7.98
CA VAL A 85 -8.13 8.99 -7.95
C VAL A 85 -8.10 9.53 -6.52
N GLN A 86 -9.04 9.08 -5.70
CA GLN A 86 -9.18 9.51 -4.32
C GLN A 86 -8.04 9.03 -3.41
N SER A 87 -7.62 7.78 -3.56
CA SER A 87 -6.53 7.19 -2.78
C SER A 87 -5.18 7.86 -3.05
N GLN A 88 -4.99 8.52 -4.20
CA GLN A 88 -3.76 9.25 -4.50
C GLN A 88 -3.61 10.55 -3.72
N ARG A 89 -4.71 11.30 -3.51
CA ARG A 89 -4.66 12.61 -2.83
C ARG A 89 -4.22 12.51 -1.36
N ASP A 90 -4.48 11.36 -0.73
CA ASP A 90 -4.07 11.05 0.66
C ASP A 90 -2.60 10.59 0.77
N GLY A 91 -1.92 10.38 -0.36
CA GLY A 91 -0.49 10.04 -0.40
C GLY A 91 0.44 11.23 -0.15
N VAL A 92 -0.12 12.44 -0.02
CA VAL A 92 0.64 13.69 0.17
C VAL A 92 0.84 13.94 1.66
N ASP A 93 2.08 14.26 2.04
CA ASP A 93 2.47 14.59 3.40
C ASP A 93 1.71 15.82 3.93
N ARG A 94 0.86 15.64 4.95
CA ARG A 94 0.19 16.75 5.67
C ARG A 94 0.58 16.76 7.15
N ALA A 95 1.31 17.79 7.57
CA ALA A 95 1.55 18.02 9.00
C ALA A 95 0.24 18.32 9.75
N VAL A 96 0.17 17.92 11.02
CA VAL A 96 -0.94 18.22 11.93
C VAL A 96 -0.37 18.91 13.16
N SER A 97 -0.94 20.04 13.53
CA SER A 97 -0.48 20.87 14.65
C SER A 97 -0.99 20.39 16.01
N ARG A 98 -0.30 20.78 17.09
CA ARG A 98 -0.78 20.56 18.47
C ARG A 98 -2.15 21.20 18.73
N ALA A 99 -2.48 22.31 18.06
CA ALA A 99 -3.78 22.97 18.18
C ALA A 99 -4.91 22.13 17.54
N GLU A 100 -4.66 21.53 16.37
CA GLU A 100 -5.59 20.57 15.75
C GLU A 100 -5.82 19.35 16.66
N ILE A 101 -4.75 18.81 17.27
CA ILE A 101 -4.86 17.70 18.23
C ILE A 101 -5.64 18.13 19.48
N GLY A 102 -5.37 19.32 20.01
CA GLY A 102 -6.10 19.89 21.14
C GLY A 102 -7.61 20.03 20.86
N THR A 103 -7.99 20.30 19.61
CA THR A 103 -9.39 20.33 19.19
C THR A 103 -10.03 18.94 19.24
N LEU A 104 -9.30 17.89 18.84
CA LEU A 104 -9.77 16.50 18.92
C LEU A 104 -9.97 16.04 20.36
N ILE A 105 -9.04 16.39 21.27
CA ILE A 105 -9.10 16.03 22.69
C ILE A 105 -10.34 16.64 23.36
N ARG A 106 -10.74 17.84 22.95
CA ARG A 106 -11.91 18.57 23.49
C ARG A 106 -13.25 18.10 22.93
N LEU A 107 -13.27 17.16 21.97
CA LEU A 107 -14.52 16.61 21.45
C LEU A 107 -15.27 15.88 22.58
N PRO A 108 -16.60 16.06 22.68
CA PRO A 108 -17.40 15.38 23.69
C PRO A 108 -17.31 13.86 23.53
N ALA A 109 -17.50 13.13 24.62
CA ALA A 109 -17.66 11.68 24.55
C ALA A 109 -18.82 11.32 23.61
N ARG A 110 -18.64 10.28 22.80
CA ARG A 110 -19.64 9.88 21.80
C ARG A 110 -20.82 9.17 22.48
N ALA A 111 -22.03 9.55 22.11
CA ALA A 111 -23.24 8.81 22.49
C ALA A 111 -23.17 7.37 21.94
N GLY A 112 -23.49 6.36 22.76
CA GLY A 112 -23.38 4.95 22.37
C GLY A 112 -21.99 4.33 22.59
N THR A 113 -21.08 4.96 23.34
CA THR A 113 -20.02 4.23 24.07
C THR A 113 -20.64 3.42 25.21
N GLU A 114 -21.67 2.64 24.91
CA GLU A 114 -22.20 1.62 25.80
C GLU A 114 -21.09 0.59 25.94
N SER A 115 -20.46 0.57 27.13
CA SER A 115 -19.51 -0.45 27.58
C SER A 115 -18.72 -1.09 26.44
N ALA A 116 -17.58 -0.50 26.07
CA ALA A 116 -16.61 -1.20 25.22
C ALA A 116 -16.49 -2.64 25.73
N PRO A 117 -16.61 -3.67 24.86
CA PRO A 117 -16.64 -5.06 25.31
C PRO A 117 -15.39 -5.26 26.17
N GLY A 118 -15.55 -5.78 27.39
CA GLY A 118 -14.72 -5.66 28.61
C GLY A 118 -13.18 -5.86 28.54
N ASN A 119 -12.54 -5.37 27.49
CA ASN A 119 -11.13 -5.45 27.13
C ASN A 119 -10.58 -4.05 26.88
N ILE A 120 -11.04 -3.05 27.65
CA ILE A 120 -10.19 -1.90 27.91
C ILE A 120 -9.06 -2.45 28.78
N LEU A 121 -7.99 -2.93 28.16
CA LEU A 121 -6.73 -3.01 28.88
C LEU A 121 -6.36 -1.55 29.14
N PRO A 122 -6.37 -1.06 30.40
CA PRO A 122 -5.64 0.16 30.69
C PRO A 122 -4.20 -0.02 30.19
N PRO A 123 -3.49 1.07 29.84
CA PRO A 123 -2.06 0.99 29.59
C PRO A 123 -1.41 0.14 30.70
N PRO A 124 -0.58 -0.86 30.36
CA PRO A 124 -0.03 -1.76 31.37
C PRO A 124 0.62 -0.94 32.48
N ARG A 125 0.10 -1.03 33.70
CA ARG A 125 0.74 -0.42 34.86
C ARG A 125 2.11 -1.07 35.02
N VAL A 126 3.12 -0.21 35.09
CA VAL A 126 4.54 -0.51 35.29
C VAL A 126 4.71 -1.54 36.43
N ARG A 127 5.50 -2.61 36.20
CA ARG A 127 6.38 -3.09 37.26
C ARG A 127 7.66 -2.26 37.14
N PRO A 128 7.99 -1.40 38.12
CA PRO A 128 9.34 -0.90 38.23
C PRO A 128 10.20 -2.12 38.54
N ASP A 129 11.42 -2.14 38.02
CA ASP A 129 12.46 -3.09 38.40
C ASP A 129 12.34 -4.51 37.79
N ARG A 130 12.81 -4.62 36.55
CA ARG A 130 13.86 -5.61 36.29
C ARG A 130 14.81 -5.03 35.26
N ALA A 131 16.00 -4.68 35.72
CA ALA A 131 17.14 -4.37 34.87
C ALA A 131 17.20 -5.37 33.72
N VAL A 132 17.27 -4.85 32.50
CA VAL A 132 17.65 -5.63 31.32
C VAL A 132 19.04 -6.22 31.63
N PRO A 133 19.21 -7.54 31.74
CA PRO A 133 20.54 -8.09 31.86
C PRO A 133 21.31 -7.77 30.58
N PRO A 134 22.59 -7.35 30.65
CA PRO A 134 23.38 -7.11 29.47
C PRO A 134 23.49 -8.41 28.65
N ALA A 135 23.55 -8.27 27.33
CA ALA A 135 23.67 -9.36 26.38
C ALA A 135 24.79 -10.34 26.79
N PRO A 136 24.62 -11.66 26.59
CA PRO A 136 25.67 -12.61 26.90
C PRO A 136 26.88 -12.34 25.99
N SER A 137 28.01 -12.02 26.60
CA SER A 137 29.30 -11.97 25.90
C SER A 137 29.67 -13.37 25.43
N ASP A 138 29.96 -13.52 24.14
CA ASP A 138 30.50 -14.74 23.54
C ASP A 138 31.72 -15.25 24.32
N ARG A 139 31.57 -16.39 24.99
CA ARG A 139 32.70 -17.17 25.51
C ARG A 139 32.98 -18.31 24.53
N ALA A 140 34.01 -18.12 23.72
CA ALA A 140 34.69 -19.19 23.01
C ALA A 140 35.28 -20.19 24.03
N ILE A 141 35.04 -21.47 23.78
CA ILE A 141 35.65 -22.60 24.48
C ILE A 141 37.01 -22.86 23.83
N GLN A 142 38.11 -22.66 24.56
CA GLN A 142 39.37 -23.38 24.33
C GLN A 142 40.02 -23.72 25.68
N ALA A 143 40.49 -24.96 25.81
CA ALA A 143 41.29 -25.50 26.90
C ALA A 143 42.70 -25.85 26.36
N PRO A 144 43.66 -26.30 27.18
CA PRO A 144 44.60 -25.43 27.91
C PRO A 144 46.08 -25.75 27.56
N GLU A 145 47.03 -24.82 27.78
CA GLU A 145 48.37 -25.19 28.28
C GLU A 145 49.24 -23.99 28.76
N ARG A 146 49.87 -24.22 29.93
CA ARG A 146 51.18 -23.77 30.47
C ARG A 146 51.51 -22.27 30.71
N THR A 147 51.33 -21.90 31.98
CA THR A 147 52.31 -21.32 32.94
C THR A 147 53.42 -20.36 32.47
N VAL A 148 53.26 -19.06 32.80
CA VAL A 148 54.26 -18.13 33.37
C VAL A 148 53.49 -17.15 34.26
N PRO A 149 53.92 -16.75 35.48
CA PRO A 149 53.19 -15.77 36.27
C PRO A 149 53.67 -14.34 35.97
N PRO A 150 52.85 -13.41 35.46
CA PRO A 150 53.18 -12.01 35.50
C PRO A 150 52.39 -11.32 36.62
N ARG A 151 53.17 -10.73 37.52
CA ARG A 151 52.94 -9.49 38.28
C ARG A 151 51.48 -9.04 38.45
N ALA A 152 51.07 -8.92 39.72
CA ALA A 152 49.78 -8.35 40.13
C ALA A 152 49.41 -7.11 39.28
N PRO A 153 48.20 -7.08 38.69
CA PRO A 153 47.76 -5.91 37.95
C PRO A 153 47.59 -4.75 38.93
N THR A 154 48.31 -3.66 38.67
CA THR A 154 47.98 -2.33 39.18
C THR A 154 46.50 -2.07 38.89
N PRO A 155 45.70 -1.53 39.83
CA PRO A 155 44.34 -1.12 39.51
C PRO A 155 44.41 -0.01 38.46
N SER A 156 44.20 -0.33 37.19
CA SER A 156 43.90 0.68 36.19
C SER A 156 42.50 1.17 36.52
N GLY A 157 42.42 2.28 37.26
CA GLY A 157 41.22 3.09 37.42
C GLY A 157 40.80 3.68 36.07
N GLY A 158 40.34 2.81 35.18
CA GLY A 158 39.61 3.19 33.98
C GLY A 158 38.14 3.16 34.35
N THR A 159 37.63 4.24 34.94
CA THR A 159 36.20 4.55 34.85
C THR A 159 35.90 4.76 33.37
N SER A 160 35.51 3.69 32.67
CA SER A 160 34.81 3.85 31.40
C SER A 160 33.53 4.60 31.74
N LEU A 161 33.55 5.91 31.50
CA LEU A 161 32.37 6.76 31.58
C LEU A 161 31.32 6.07 30.70
N ALA A 162 30.21 5.63 31.33
CA ALA A 162 29.11 5.04 30.60
C ALA A 162 28.71 5.99 29.47
N ALA A 163 28.48 5.45 28.27
CA ALA A 163 28.04 6.26 27.14
C ALA A 163 26.81 7.08 27.56
N PRO A 164 26.75 8.37 27.20
CA PRO A 164 25.64 9.22 27.62
C PRO A 164 24.32 8.60 27.16
N PRO A 165 23.27 8.67 28.01
CA PRO A 165 21.98 8.10 27.68
C PRO A 165 21.44 8.72 26.39
N GLN A 166 21.07 7.85 25.43
CA GLN A 166 20.62 8.27 24.11
C GLN A 166 19.14 8.68 24.13
N PRO A 167 18.69 9.61 23.26
CA PRO A 167 17.28 9.92 23.12
C PRO A 167 16.43 8.69 22.80
N TYR A 168 15.24 8.60 23.37
CA TYR A 168 14.34 7.45 23.21
C TYR A 168 12.87 7.88 23.22
N LEU A 169 11.98 7.02 22.73
CA LEU A 169 10.54 7.22 22.81
C LEU A 169 10.03 6.81 24.20
N ASP A 170 9.35 7.73 24.91
CA ASP A 170 8.47 7.35 26.01
C ASP A 170 7.24 6.63 25.45
N VAL A 171 7.28 5.29 25.51
CA VAL A 171 6.23 4.44 24.96
C VAL A 171 4.91 4.62 25.71
N ASN A 172 4.96 4.86 27.02
CA ASN A 172 3.74 5.00 27.83
C ASN A 172 3.09 6.36 27.58
N GLY A 173 3.87 7.45 27.66
CA GLY A 173 3.39 8.79 27.34
C GLY A 173 2.81 8.87 25.92
N PHE A 174 3.52 8.31 24.94
CA PHE A 174 3.03 8.23 23.55
C PHE A 174 1.67 7.55 23.46
N GLY A 175 1.51 6.41 24.14
CA GLY A 175 0.27 5.66 24.11
C GLY A 175 -0.90 6.37 24.79
N GLU A 176 -0.64 7.04 25.92
CA GLU A 176 -1.64 7.84 26.63
C GLU A 176 -2.09 9.04 25.78
N ASP A 177 -1.16 9.78 25.19
CA ASP A 177 -1.45 10.93 24.33
C ASP A 177 -2.19 10.52 23.06
N LEU A 178 -1.80 9.41 22.43
CA LEU A 178 -2.49 8.88 21.27
C LEU A 178 -3.92 8.47 21.63
N HIS A 179 -4.10 7.81 22.78
CA HIS A 179 -5.43 7.45 23.25
C HIS A 179 -6.29 8.69 23.51
N ASN A 180 -5.74 9.72 24.17
CA ASN A 180 -6.40 11.00 24.42
C ASN A 180 -6.84 11.67 23.13
N ALA A 181 -6.01 11.69 22.09
CA ALA A 181 -6.32 12.31 20.80
C ALA A 181 -7.40 11.55 20.02
N LEU A 182 -7.44 10.21 20.13
CA LEU A 182 -8.30 9.37 19.29
C LEU A 182 -9.66 9.00 19.92
N ARG A 183 -9.72 8.77 21.24
CA ARG A 183 -10.87 8.07 21.87
C ARG A 183 -12.25 8.67 21.57
N ASN A 184 -12.35 9.98 21.41
CA ASN A 184 -13.60 10.70 21.12
C ASN A 184 -13.73 11.10 19.64
N SER A 185 -12.65 10.97 18.88
CA SER A 185 -12.53 11.42 17.50
C SER A 185 -12.59 10.29 16.48
N VAL A 186 -12.75 9.04 16.88
CA VAL A 186 -12.93 7.89 15.96
C VAL A 186 -14.00 6.92 16.45
N GLN A 187 -14.41 6.00 15.57
CA GLN A 187 -15.38 4.95 15.91
C GLN A 187 -14.74 3.78 16.66
N GLY A 188 -13.48 3.47 16.40
CA GLY A 188 -12.71 2.47 17.11
C GLY A 188 -11.33 2.30 16.49
N TYR A 189 -10.42 1.72 17.26
CA TYR A 189 -9.08 1.42 16.77
C TYR A 189 -8.40 0.30 17.56
N THR A 190 -7.37 -0.26 16.95
CA THR A 190 -6.38 -1.11 17.62
C THR A 190 -4.98 -0.66 17.21
N MET A 191 -4.06 -0.62 18.16
CA MET A 191 -2.65 -0.30 17.93
C MET A 191 -1.79 -1.30 18.70
N ARG A 192 -0.69 -1.72 18.09
CA ARG A 192 0.33 -2.51 18.76
C ARG A 192 1.71 -1.99 18.42
N MET A 193 2.57 -1.96 19.44
CA MET A 193 3.98 -1.65 19.32
C MET A 193 4.82 -2.84 19.78
N ARG A 194 5.86 -3.16 19.02
CA ARG A 194 6.82 -4.22 19.31
C ARG A 194 8.23 -3.70 19.36
N ARG A 195 9.11 -4.40 20.09
CA ARG A 195 10.57 -4.25 20.06
C ARG A 195 11.19 -5.64 19.99
N ASN A 196 12.08 -5.88 19.03
CA ASN A 196 12.69 -7.20 18.81
C ASN A 196 11.65 -8.33 18.70
N GLY A 197 10.54 -8.07 18.01
CA GLY A 197 9.42 -9.01 17.85
C GLY A 197 8.53 -9.18 19.09
N GLN A 198 8.89 -8.61 20.24
CA GLN A 198 8.11 -8.71 21.48
C GLN A 198 7.15 -7.54 21.62
N ASN A 199 5.92 -7.82 22.06
CA ASN A 199 4.93 -6.77 22.34
C ASN A 199 5.38 -5.92 23.54
N ILE A 200 5.46 -4.60 23.34
CA ILE A 200 5.81 -3.65 24.40
C ILE A 200 4.65 -2.72 24.77
N TYR A 201 3.66 -2.56 23.87
CA TYR A 201 2.48 -1.76 24.13
C TYR A 201 1.30 -2.16 23.24
N THR A 202 0.07 -1.97 23.73
CA THR A 202 -1.15 -2.25 22.97
C THR A 202 -2.24 -1.26 23.38
N LEU A 203 -2.90 -0.65 22.41
CA LEU A 203 -4.15 0.09 22.62
C LEU A 203 -5.28 -0.60 21.88
N GLN A 204 -6.42 -0.71 22.54
CA GLN A 204 -7.66 -1.18 21.95
C GLN A 204 -8.76 -0.25 22.42
N TRP A 205 -9.58 0.21 21.48
CA TRP A 205 -10.67 1.11 21.82
C TRP A 205 -11.90 0.84 20.97
N ASN A 206 -13.03 0.68 21.68
CA ASN A 206 -14.38 0.63 21.12
C ASN A 206 -14.59 -0.53 20.12
N TRP A 207 -15.47 -0.34 19.13
CA TRP A 207 -16.00 -1.42 18.30
C TRP A 207 -15.32 -1.52 16.93
N ALA A 208 -14.86 -2.72 16.58
CA ALA A 208 -14.54 -3.10 15.20
C ALA A 208 -15.82 -3.35 14.39
N ARG A 209 -16.86 -3.84 15.08
CA ARG A 209 -18.25 -3.92 14.62
C ARG A 209 -19.16 -3.51 15.76
N ARG A 210 -20.00 -2.50 15.57
CA ARG A 210 -20.91 -2.02 16.62
C ARG A 210 -21.96 -3.09 16.98
N PRO A 211 -22.67 -2.94 18.12
CA PRO A 211 -23.70 -3.90 18.54
C PRO A 211 -24.72 -4.25 17.45
N ALA A 212 -25.24 -3.24 16.74
CA ALA A 212 -26.19 -3.42 15.63
C ALA A 212 -25.61 -4.19 14.41
N ASP A 213 -24.28 -4.33 14.33
CA ASP A 213 -23.55 -4.95 13.21
C ASP A 213 -22.85 -6.27 13.64
N GLY A 214 -23.32 -6.89 14.73
CA GLY A 214 -22.83 -8.16 15.25
C GLY A 214 -21.82 -8.08 16.42
N GLY A 215 -21.64 -6.89 17.00
CA GLY A 215 -20.99 -6.69 18.31
C GLY A 215 -19.61 -7.35 18.46
N ARG A 216 -18.57 -6.69 17.93
CA ARG A 216 -17.17 -7.12 18.05
C ARG A 216 -16.27 -5.96 18.42
N GLY A 217 -15.59 -6.07 19.56
CA GLY A 217 -14.55 -5.14 19.96
C GLY A 217 -13.33 -5.22 19.05
N TRP A 218 -12.57 -4.13 19.02
CA TRP A 218 -11.21 -4.18 18.48
C TRP A 218 -10.32 -5.06 19.34
N ASN A 219 -9.50 -5.87 18.67
CA ASN A 219 -8.43 -6.65 19.26
C ASN A 219 -7.26 -6.76 18.24
N PRO A 220 -6.06 -7.19 18.65
CA PRO A 220 -4.87 -7.14 17.80
C PRO A 220 -4.86 -8.14 16.63
N ASP A 221 -5.65 -9.20 16.71
CA ASP A 221 -5.84 -10.20 15.64
C ASP A 221 -7.00 -9.85 14.68
N ARG A 222 -7.70 -8.73 14.93
CA ARG A 222 -8.79 -8.28 14.05
C ARG A 222 -8.25 -7.79 12.72
N ARG A 223 -8.64 -8.44 11.64
CA ARG A 223 -8.34 -7.95 10.29
C ARG A 223 -9.25 -6.79 9.89
N MET A 224 -8.68 -5.87 9.11
CA MET A 224 -9.35 -4.82 8.34
C MET A 224 -8.61 -4.71 7.01
N ASN A 225 -9.24 -4.15 5.96
CA ASN A 225 -8.47 -3.79 4.78
C ASN A 225 -7.43 -2.73 5.17
N ILE A 226 -6.15 -3.03 4.89
CA ILE A 226 -5.01 -2.18 5.27
C ILE A 226 -4.65 -1.17 4.18
N ALA A 227 -5.53 -1.01 3.19
CA ALA A 227 -5.39 -0.03 2.12
C ALA A 227 -3.95 -0.01 1.56
N SER A 228 -3.33 1.17 1.48
CA SER A 228 -1.99 1.34 0.93
C SER A 228 -0.85 0.75 1.76
N VAL A 229 -1.04 0.31 3.02
CA VAL A 229 0.00 -0.47 3.72
C VAL A 229 0.28 -1.78 2.98
N SER A 230 -0.65 -2.25 2.14
CA SER A 230 -0.41 -3.34 1.18
C SER A 230 0.81 -3.12 0.28
N LYS A 231 1.17 -1.86 -0.04
CA LYS A 231 2.35 -1.55 -0.87
C LYS A 231 3.66 -1.93 -0.19
N PHE A 232 3.73 -1.86 1.15
CA PHE A 232 4.88 -2.37 1.88
C PHE A 232 5.04 -3.89 1.65
N VAL A 233 3.94 -4.65 1.74
CA VAL A 233 3.93 -6.09 1.44
C VAL A 233 4.39 -6.37 0.00
N THR A 234 3.90 -5.59 -0.97
CA THR A 234 4.32 -5.71 -2.38
C THR A 234 5.80 -5.40 -2.57
N ALA A 235 6.32 -4.35 -1.94
CA ALA A 235 7.74 -4.02 -2.01
C ALA A 235 8.61 -5.13 -1.40
N VAL A 236 8.20 -5.70 -0.27
CA VAL A 236 8.86 -6.86 0.34
C VAL A 236 8.90 -8.05 -0.64
N ALA A 237 7.77 -8.36 -1.28
CA ALA A 237 7.68 -9.43 -2.28
C ALA A 237 8.58 -9.17 -3.50
N MET A 238 8.61 -7.93 -4.00
CA MET A 238 9.45 -7.56 -5.13
C MET A 238 10.94 -7.64 -4.78
N VAL A 239 11.34 -7.17 -3.58
CA VAL A 239 12.74 -7.27 -3.12
C VAL A 239 13.17 -8.72 -2.99
N ASP A 240 12.35 -9.59 -2.40
CA ASP A 240 12.60 -11.04 -2.33
C ASP A 240 12.75 -11.66 -3.73
N LEU A 241 11.83 -11.35 -4.65
CA LEU A 241 11.88 -11.88 -6.02
C LEU A 241 13.14 -11.44 -6.77
N LEU A 242 13.50 -10.16 -6.68
CA LEU A 242 14.69 -9.61 -7.32
C LEU A 242 15.97 -10.23 -6.75
N ASP A 243 16.04 -10.41 -5.44
CA ASP A 243 17.19 -11.03 -4.75
C ASP A 243 17.37 -12.48 -5.21
N ARG A 244 16.29 -13.28 -5.23
CA ARG A 244 16.31 -14.68 -5.70
C ARG A 244 16.68 -14.82 -7.17
N ARG A 245 16.38 -13.80 -7.98
CA ARG A 245 16.70 -13.76 -9.42
C ARG A 245 18.05 -13.09 -9.71
N ASN A 246 18.75 -12.60 -8.68
CA ASN A 246 19.97 -11.82 -8.81
C ASN A 246 19.83 -10.63 -9.78
N ILE A 247 18.73 -9.87 -9.64
CA ILE A 247 18.44 -8.69 -10.46
C ILE A 247 18.60 -7.43 -9.59
N ASP A 248 19.36 -6.45 -10.10
CA ASP A 248 19.46 -5.14 -9.46
C ASP A 248 18.11 -4.41 -9.55
N PRO A 249 17.54 -3.86 -8.46
CA PRO A 249 16.36 -3.00 -8.50
C PRO A 249 16.44 -1.82 -9.48
N LYS A 250 17.64 -1.38 -9.85
CA LYS A 250 17.87 -0.35 -10.88
C LYS A 250 17.73 -0.86 -12.32
N THR A 251 17.46 -2.14 -12.51
CA THR A 251 17.21 -2.70 -13.84
C THR A 251 15.86 -2.21 -14.39
N SER A 252 15.82 -1.92 -15.69
CA SER A 252 14.61 -1.50 -16.41
C SER A 252 13.53 -2.57 -16.39
N ILE A 253 12.28 -2.21 -16.09
CA ILE A 253 11.14 -3.14 -16.06
C ILE A 253 10.73 -3.67 -17.44
N ALA A 254 11.26 -3.08 -18.51
CA ALA A 254 10.71 -3.15 -19.85
C ALA A 254 10.61 -4.57 -20.44
N GLN A 255 11.55 -5.46 -20.09
CA GLN A 255 11.58 -6.84 -20.60
C GLN A 255 10.57 -7.78 -19.90
N TRP A 256 9.96 -7.32 -18.80
CA TRP A 256 9.01 -8.09 -18.01
C TRP A 256 7.57 -7.59 -18.16
N LEU A 257 7.34 -6.52 -18.91
CA LEU A 257 5.99 -6.11 -19.29
C LEU A 257 5.37 -7.11 -20.28
N PRO A 258 4.03 -7.26 -20.30
CA PRO A 258 3.36 -8.10 -21.29
C PRO A 258 3.77 -7.70 -22.71
N ALA A 259 4.18 -8.67 -23.53
CA ALA A 259 4.80 -8.39 -24.83
C ALA A 259 3.84 -7.67 -25.81
N TYR A 260 2.54 -7.88 -25.65
CA TYR A 260 1.50 -7.24 -26.46
C TYR A 260 1.21 -5.78 -26.05
N TRP A 261 1.81 -5.27 -24.97
CA TRP A 261 1.65 -3.87 -24.58
C TRP A 261 2.56 -2.97 -25.41
N SER A 262 1.97 -1.95 -26.04
CA SER A 262 2.73 -0.82 -26.59
C SER A 262 3.46 -0.09 -25.46
N ARG A 263 4.68 0.36 -25.73
CA ARG A 263 5.51 1.14 -24.79
C ARG A 263 5.73 2.52 -25.38
N GLY A 264 5.27 3.55 -24.67
CA GLY A 264 5.50 4.94 -25.05
C GLY A 264 6.92 5.39 -24.78
N ALA A 265 7.17 6.69 -25.00
CA ALA A 265 8.46 7.31 -24.77
C ALA A 265 8.95 7.07 -23.33
N ASN A 266 10.25 6.81 -23.18
CA ASN A 266 10.97 6.71 -21.90
C ASN A 266 10.52 5.59 -20.94
N VAL A 267 9.55 4.73 -21.29
CA VAL A 267 9.17 3.56 -20.47
C VAL A 267 10.36 2.64 -20.21
N ASN A 268 11.26 2.52 -21.19
CA ASN A 268 12.46 1.71 -21.06
C ASN A 268 13.44 2.21 -19.98
N ASN A 269 13.25 3.44 -19.48
CA ASN A 269 14.06 4.02 -18.42
C ASN A 269 13.46 3.79 -17.02
N ILE A 270 12.23 3.28 -16.92
CA ILE A 270 11.57 2.99 -15.63
C ILE A 270 12.18 1.72 -15.03
N THR A 271 12.63 1.80 -13.78
CA THR A 271 13.25 0.67 -13.05
C THR A 271 12.34 0.11 -11.97
N PHE A 272 12.64 -1.07 -11.42
CA PHE A 272 11.89 -1.61 -10.28
C PHE A 272 11.98 -0.71 -9.05
N GLU A 273 13.17 -0.13 -8.79
CA GLU A 273 13.42 0.85 -7.73
C GLU A 273 12.45 2.02 -7.85
N MET A 274 12.34 2.61 -9.04
CA MET A 274 11.44 3.76 -9.28
C MET A 274 9.96 3.43 -9.02
N LEU A 275 9.53 2.19 -9.27
CA LEU A 275 8.18 1.77 -8.90
C LEU A 275 8.02 1.68 -7.37
N MET A 276 8.99 1.11 -6.67
CA MET A 276 8.95 0.95 -5.21
C MET A 276 9.09 2.27 -4.44
N THR A 277 9.68 3.30 -5.05
CA THR A 277 9.93 4.63 -4.44
C THR A 277 9.01 5.73 -4.96
N HIS A 278 8.03 5.39 -5.80
CA HIS A 278 7.13 6.37 -6.41
C HIS A 278 7.83 7.45 -7.25
N SER A 279 8.87 7.09 -8.01
CA SER A 279 9.67 8.02 -8.82
C SER A 279 9.73 7.64 -10.30
N SER A 280 8.75 6.88 -10.80
CA SER A 280 8.70 6.38 -12.18
C SER A 280 8.27 7.40 -13.24
N GLY A 281 7.74 8.55 -12.83
CA GLY A 281 7.14 9.54 -13.73
C GLY A 281 5.78 9.15 -14.30
N LEU A 282 5.23 7.98 -13.95
CA LEU A 282 3.86 7.62 -14.27
C LEU A 282 2.91 8.59 -13.54
N ASN A 283 2.02 9.23 -14.28
CA ASN A 283 1.08 10.20 -13.74
C ASN A 283 -0.20 10.19 -14.57
N ASN A 284 -1.20 9.43 -14.13
CA ASN A 284 -2.53 9.46 -14.76
C ASN A 284 -3.61 8.79 -13.88
N SER A 285 -3.97 9.41 -12.75
CA SER A 285 -5.19 9.12 -11.98
C SER A 285 -5.18 8.02 -10.90
N GLY A 286 -4.09 7.29 -10.66
CA GLY A 286 -4.04 6.38 -9.50
C GLY A 286 -4.63 5.02 -9.69
N SER A 287 -4.84 4.67 -10.96
CA SER A 287 -5.62 3.50 -11.31
C SER A 287 -4.77 2.24 -11.41
N THR A 288 -5.28 1.15 -10.85
CA THR A 288 -4.72 -0.20 -10.92
C THR A 288 -5.56 -1.14 -11.76
N ALA A 289 -6.55 -0.60 -12.47
CA ALA A 289 -7.26 -1.30 -13.52
C ALA A 289 -6.27 -1.65 -14.63
N PHE A 290 -6.24 -2.92 -15.02
CA PHE A 290 -5.25 -3.46 -15.95
C PHE A 290 -5.20 -2.69 -17.28
N ALA A 291 -6.36 -2.38 -17.87
CA ALA A 291 -6.46 -1.61 -19.11
C ALA A 291 -5.90 -0.19 -18.97
N THR A 292 -6.10 0.46 -17.81
CA THR A 292 -5.54 1.79 -17.53
C THR A 292 -4.03 1.74 -17.36
N MET A 293 -3.50 0.74 -16.64
CA MET A 293 -2.06 0.55 -16.53
C MET A 293 -1.40 0.31 -17.90
N ARG A 294 -2.03 -0.50 -18.77
CA ARG A 294 -1.58 -0.67 -20.16
C ARG A 294 -1.54 0.66 -20.91
N GLN A 295 -2.61 1.46 -20.81
CA GLN A 295 -2.68 2.75 -21.48
C GLN A 295 -1.61 3.71 -20.95
N MET A 296 -1.34 3.73 -19.64
CA MET A 296 -0.28 4.55 -19.05
C MET A 296 1.11 4.16 -19.57
N VAL A 297 1.38 2.86 -19.67
CA VAL A 297 2.63 2.37 -20.29
C VAL A 297 2.69 2.76 -21.78
N ALA A 298 1.59 2.68 -22.52
CA ALA A 298 1.54 3.07 -23.93
C ALA A 298 1.76 4.58 -24.13
N ASN A 299 1.28 5.42 -23.21
CA ASN A 299 1.48 6.87 -23.26
C ASN A 299 2.94 7.27 -22.97
N GLY A 300 3.65 6.48 -22.17
CA GLY A 300 5.01 6.77 -21.75
C GLY A 300 5.10 7.84 -20.66
N VAL A 301 6.32 8.30 -20.40
CA VAL A 301 6.65 9.25 -19.34
C VAL A 301 7.58 10.34 -19.86
N THR A 302 7.71 11.43 -19.11
CA THR A 302 8.64 12.52 -19.43
C THR A 302 10.09 12.02 -19.48
N PRO A 303 10.96 12.62 -20.32
CA PRO A 303 12.37 12.22 -20.39
C PRO A 303 13.13 12.51 -19.08
N ASN A 304 12.71 13.56 -18.36
CA ASN A 304 13.21 13.88 -17.03
C ASN A 304 12.36 13.15 -16.00
N LEU A 305 12.78 11.93 -15.62
CA LEU A 305 12.09 11.16 -14.60
C LEU A 305 12.22 11.85 -13.23
N PRO A 306 11.16 11.80 -12.39
CA PRO A 306 11.23 12.34 -11.04
C PRO A 306 12.36 11.70 -10.24
N THR A 307 13.12 12.53 -9.53
CA THR A 307 14.07 12.09 -8.51
C THR A 307 13.48 12.14 -7.10
N SER A 308 12.29 12.72 -6.98
CA SER A 308 11.51 12.86 -5.76
C SER A 308 10.25 12.00 -5.77
N PHE A 309 9.73 11.74 -4.58
CA PHE A 309 8.52 10.98 -4.35
C PHE A 309 7.30 11.66 -5.00
N THR A 310 6.60 10.92 -5.86
CA THR A 310 5.32 11.32 -6.47
C THR A 310 4.34 10.17 -6.36
N TYR A 311 3.47 10.23 -5.35
CA TYR A 311 2.56 9.13 -5.02
C TYR A 311 1.72 8.71 -6.24
N GLU A 312 1.81 7.43 -6.59
CA GLU A 312 1.13 6.85 -7.76
C GLU A 312 0.87 5.36 -7.53
N ASN A 313 -0.40 4.98 -7.37
CA ASN A 313 -0.83 3.60 -7.15
C ASN A 313 -0.46 2.69 -8.33
N THR A 314 -0.45 3.21 -9.56
CA THR A 314 -0.06 2.46 -10.76
C THR A 314 1.32 1.84 -10.60
N ASN A 315 2.24 2.49 -9.89
CA ASN A 315 3.57 1.93 -9.65
C ASN A 315 3.52 0.56 -8.98
N PHE A 316 2.61 0.38 -8.03
CA PHE A 316 2.43 -0.87 -7.30
C PHE A 316 1.45 -1.81 -7.99
N GLY A 317 0.49 -1.29 -8.76
CA GLY A 317 -0.31 -2.10 -9.68
C GLY A 317 0.54 -2.79 -10.74
N LEU A 318 1.55 -2.11 -11.30
CA LEU A 318 2.50 -2.71 -12.24
C LEU A 318 3.35 -3.79 -11.57
N GLN A 319 3.72 -3.63 -10.29
CA GLN A 319 4.47 -4.66 -9.58
C GLN A 319 3.72 -5.99 -9.48
N ARG A 320 2.38 -6.01 -9.41
CA ARG A 320 1.57 -7.24 -9.54
C ARG A 320 1.88 -7.99 -10.85
N ILE A 321 1.87 -7.26 -11.96
CA ILE A 321 2.14 -7.82 -13.30
C ILE A 321 3.59 -8.30 -13.39
N LEU A 322 4.53 -7.51 -12.90
CA LEU A 322 5.96 -7.82 -12.94
C LEU A 322 6.30 -9.04 -12.07
N ILE A 323 5.69 -9.21 -10.90
CA ILE A 323 5.86 -10.41 -10.08
C ILE A 323 5.39 -11.66 -10.85
N ALA A 324 4.28 -11.55 -11.58
CA ALA A 324 3.76 -12.67 -12.36
C ALA A 324 4.69 -13.09 -13.50
N THR A 325 5.23 -12.14 -14.27
CA THR A 325 6.13 -12.43 -15.40
C THR A 325 7.55 -12.78 -14.95
N LEU A 326 8.15 -12.01 -14.03
CA LEU A 326 9.49 -12.27 -13.50
C LEU A 326 9.54 -13.54 -12.64
N GLY A 327 8.46 -13.83 -11.89
CA GLY A 327 8.29 -15.06 -11.13
C GLY A 327 8.11 -16.29 -12.03
N GLY A 328 7.81 -16.11 -13.31
CA GLY A 328 7.57 -17.19 -14.27
C GLY A 328 6.18 -17.81 -14.15
N TYR A 329 5.24 -17.16 -13.46
CA TYR A 329 3.85 -17.63 -13.35
C TYR A 329 3.09 -17.43 -14.65
N VAL A 330 3.37 -16.33 -15.35
CA VAL A 330 2.70 -15.98 -16.60
C VAL A 330 3.77 -15.74 -17.66
N ASN A 331 3.70 -16.46 -18.77
CA ASN A 331 4.55 -16.20 -19.92
C ASN A 331 4.27 -14.79 -20.45
N ARG A 332 5.31 -13.95 -20.54
CA ARG A 332 5.17 -12.56 -21.04
C ARG A 332 4.56 -12.47 -22.44
N ASN A 333 4.69 -13.53 -23.24
CA ASN A 333 4.17 -13.63 -24.60
C ASN A 333 2.75 -14.22 -24.67
N MET A 334 2.06 -14.41 -23.53
CA MET A 334 0.67 -14.88 -23.52
C MET A 334 -0.21 -13.95 -24.36
N ASP A 335 -0.82 -14.52 -25.40
CA ASP A 335 -1.72 -13.85 -26.31
C ASP A 335 -2.99 -14.68 -26.52
N MET A 336 -4.12 -14.12 -26.09
CA MET A 336 -5.43 -14.73 -26.25
C MET A 336 -6.08 -14.40 -27.61
N GLY A 337 -5.43 -13.62 -28.47
CA GLY A 337 -5.87 -13.25 -29.82
C GLY A 337 -6.93 -12.15 -29.89
N ASN A 338 -7.59 -11.83 -28.78
CA ASN A 338 -8.63 -10.78 -28.69
C ASN A 338 -8.35 -9.83 -27.52
N VAL A 339 -8.16 -8.53 -27.78
CA VAL A 339 -7.72 -7.52 -26.78
C VAL A 339 -8.56 -7.49 -25.50
N GLY A 340 -9.89 -7.66 -25.60
CA GLY A 340 -10.80 -7.70 -24.43
C GLY A 340 -10.70 -8.97 -23.59
N LEU A 341 -10.49 -10.12 -24.23
CA LEU A 341 -10.25 -11.39 -23.54
C LEU A 341 -8.82 -11.44 -22.98
N ASN A 342 -7.85 -10.89 -23.72
CA ASN A 342 -6.45 -10.85 -23.32
C ASN A 342 -6.28 -10.06 -22.02
N ASP A 343 -6.85 -8.85 -21.94
CA ASP A 343 -6.76 -8.04 -20.70
C ASP A 343 -7.47 -8.69 -19.52
N ALA A 344 -8.62 -9.32 -19.73
CA ALA A 344 -9.34 -10.02 -18.66
C ALA A 344 -8.52 -11.21 -18.12
N MET A 345 -7.92 -12.01 -19.01
CA MET A 345 -7.09 -13.15 -18.62
C MET A 345 -5.78 -12.72 -17.96
N TRP A 346 -5.13 -11.69 -18.49
CA TRP A 346 -3.93 -11.10 -17.88
C TRP A 346 -4.22 -10.49 -16.51
N ASP A 347 -5.33 -9.76 -16.33
CA ASP A 347 -5.71 -9.23 -15.03
C ASP A 347 -5.92 -10.35 -14.01
N ALA A 348 -6.73 -11.35 -14.36
CA ALA A 348 -7.00 -12.49 -13.50
C ALA A 348 -5.73 -13.29 -13.16
N ALA A 349 -4.91 -13.63 -14.16
CA ALA A 349 -3.69 -14.41 -13.99
C ALA A 349 -2.67 -13.67 -13.11
N THR A 350 -2.48 -12.36 -13.33
CA THR A 350 -1.51 -11.58 -12.55
C THR A 350 -1.98 -11.35 -11.11
N ARG A 351 -3.29 -11.25 -10.86
CA ARG A 351 -3.86 -11.24 -9.49
C ARG A 351 -3.63 -12.56 -8.77
N ALA A 352 -3.89 -13.69 -9.43
CA ALA A 352 -3.64 -15.03 -8.87
C ALA A 352 -2.15 -15.24 -8.57
N ALA A 353 -1.27 -14.92 -9.52
CA ALA A 353 0.18 -15.06 -9.37
C ALA A 353 0.73 -14.22 -8.21
N TYR A 354 0.28 -12.95 -8.09
CA TYR A 354 0.68 -12.09 -6.98
C TYR A 354 0.20 -12.62 -5.64
N ALA A 355 -1.06 -13.06 -5.55
CA ALA A 355 -1.63 -13.61 -4.33
C ALA A 355 -0.84 -14.85 -3.86
N ASP A 356 -0.52 -15.74 -4.79
CA ASP A 356 0.26 -16.95 -4.54
C ASP A 356 1.70 -16.62 -4.11
N TYR A 357 2.37 -15.73 -4.83
CA TYR A 357 3.75 -15.32 -4.51
C TYR A 357 3.85 -14.70 -3.12
N VAL A 358 2.99 -13.73 -2.80
CA VAL A 358 2.98 -13.06 -1.50
C VAL A 358 2.65 -14.05 -0.39
N SER A 359 1.68 -14.95 -0.62
CA SER A 359 1.32 -15.98 0.36
C SER A 359 2.50 -16.89 0.69
N LYS A 360 3.22 -17.38 -0.34
CA LYS A 360 4.34 -18.31 -0.17
C LYS A 360 5.62 -17.67 0.35
N ASN A 361 5.93 -16.45 -0.09
CA ASN A 361 7.26 -15.86 0.10
C ASN A 361 7.28 -14.68 1.08
N VAL A 362 6.12 -14.17 1.49
CA VAL A 362 6.03 -13.08 2.48
C VAL A 362 5.22 -13.53 3.69
N PHE A 363 3.98 -13.98 3.48
CA PHE A 363 3.08 -14.33 4.57
C PHE A 363 3.46 -15.63 5.27
N ALA A 364 3.72 -16.72 4.54
CA ALA A 364 4.12 -17.98 5.17
C ALA A 364 5.42 -17.85 5.99
N PRO A 365 6.50 -17.18 5.50
CA PRO A 365 7.69 -16.90 6.32
C PRO A 365 7.41 -16.03 7.56
N ALA A 366 6.42 -15.14 7.48
CA ALA A 366 5.94 -14.34 8.59
C ALA A 366 4.95 -15.10 9.51
N GLY A 367 4.60 -16.34 9.21
CA GLY A 367 3.65 -17.13 9.99
C GLY A 367 2.19 -16.78 9.76
N ILE A 368 1.88 -16.07 8.67
CA ILE A 368 0.53 -15.59 8.35
C ILE A 368 -0.12 -16.58 7.38
N ALA A 369 -1.30 -17.07 7.76
CA ALA A 369 -2.10 -17.98 6.93
C ALA A 369 -3.42 -17.32 6.51
N ASN A 370 -3.95 -17.75 5.37
CA ASN A 370 -5.28 -17.35 4.87
C ASN A 370 -5.48 -15.83 4.77
N ALA A 371 -4.41 -15.04 4.60
CA ALA A 371 -4.52 -13.64 4.25
C ALA A 371 -5.14 -13.53 2.86
N GLY A 372 -6.06 -12.58 2.68
CA GLY A 372 -6.88 -12.48 1.49
C GLY A 372 -7.30 -11.06 1.18
N PHE A 373 -7.96 -10.91 0.03
CA PHE A 373 -8.50 -9.63 -0.42
C PHE A 373 -9.95 -9.40 -0.06
N ASP A 374 -10.65 -10.44 0.39
CA ASP A 374 -12.01 -10.36 0.89
C ASP A 374 -12.03 -10.40 2.43
N LYS A 375 -13.16 -10.00 2.97
CA LYS A 375 -13.47 -10.06 4.39
C LYS A 375 -13.86 -11.46 4.83
N THR A 376 -13.86 -11.64 6.14
CA THR A 376 -14.61 -12.71 6.81
C THR A 376 -15.68 -12.10 7.72
N ALA A 377 -16.52 -12.94 8.33
CA ALA A 377 -17.45 -12.49 9.38
C ALA A 377 -16.74 -11.79 10.56
N ASN A 378 -15.45 -12.08 10.75
CA ASN A 378 -14.64 -11.50 11.82
C ASN A 378 -13.96 -10.18 11.44
N THR A 379 -13.88 -9.80 10.17
CA THR A 379 -13.25 -8.54 9.73
C THR A 379 -14.01 -7.31 10.27
N ALA A 380 -13.26 -6.27 10.64
CA ALA A 380 -13.82 -4.98 11.03
C ALA A 380 -14.68 -4.36 9.91
N LEU A 381 -15.64 -3.53 10.29
CA LEU A 381 -16.43 -2.72 9.35
C LEU A 381 -16.04 -1.26 9.51
N ALA A 382 -16.21 -0.48 8.45
CA ALA A 382 -15.92 0.94 8.41
C ALA A 382 -17.15 1.78 8.68
N TYR A 383 -16.95 2.94 9.29
CA TYR A 383 -18.02 3.80 9.76
C TYR A 383 -17.73 5.26 9.47
N SER A 384 -18.80 6.06 9.45
CA SER A 384 -18.65 7.50 9.42
C SER A 384 -18.40 8.03 10.81
N ILE A 385 -17.85 9.24 10.88
CA ILE A 385 -17.59 9.89 12.15
C ILE A 385 -18.88 10.14 12.94
N SER A 386 -20.01 10.43 12.30
CA SER A 386 -21.30 10.62 12.98
C SER A 386 -22.05 9.32 13.27
N GLY A 387 -21.49 8.16 12.91
CA GLY A 387 -22.17 6.87 13.00
C GLY A 387 -22.90 6.51 11.70
N GLY A 388 -24.15 6.05 11.78
CA GLY A 388 -24.91 5.60 10.61
C GLY A 388 -24.60 4.16 10.18
N ALA A 389 -24.96 3.76 8.96
CA ALA A 389 -24.82 2.37 8.49
C ALA A 389 -23.34 1.94 8.34
N ALA A 390 -23.04 0.69 8.70
CA ALA A 390 -21.71 0.12 8.48
C ALA A 390 -21.38 0.02 6.98
N TRP A 391 -20.12 0.25 6.63
CA TRP A 391 -19.59 0.00 5.29
C TRP A 391 -18.71 -1.23 5.27
N ASN A 392 -18.87 -1.96 4.17
CA ASN A 392 -18.13 -3.13 3.83
C ASN A 392 -17.35 -2.86 2.54
N SER A 393 -16.03 -2.82 2.63
CA SER A 393 -15.15 -2.53 1.50
C SER A 393 -15.14 -3.64 0.44
N GLY A 394 -15.59 -4.85 0.79
CA GLY A 394 -15.74 -5.97 -0.14
C GLY A 394 -14.42 -6.64 -0.52
N ASP A 395 -14.49 -7.49 -1.55
CA ASP A 395 -13.30 -8.04 -2.19
C ASP A 395 -12.59 -6.94 -3.00
N LEU A 396 -11.34 -6.67 -2.64
CA LEU A 396 -10.49 -5.68 -3.28
C LEU A 396 -9.35 -6.32 -4.08
N SER A 397 -9.49 -7.58 -4.50
CA SER A 397 -8.46 -8.31 -5.24
C SER A 397 -8.08 -7.65 -6.57
N TRP A 398 -8.96 -6.83 -7.14
CA TRP A 398 -8.66 -6.01 -8.32
C TRP A 398 -7.57 -4.95 -8.07
N ARG A 399 -7.37 -4.53 -6.80
CA ARG A 399 -6.31 -3.61 -6.35
C ARG A 399 -5.00 -4.28 -5.97
N ALA A 400 -4.91 -5.60 -6.10
CA ALA A 400 -3.71 -6.36 -5.77
C ALA A 400 -2.44 -5.68 -6.30
N GLY A 401 -1.40 -5.66 -5.47
CA GLY A 401 -0.18 -4.88 -5.68
C GLY A 401 -0.22 -3.51 -4.99
N SER A 402 -1.25 -2.69 -5.22
CA SER A 402 -1.35 -1.36 -4.60
C SER A 402 -2.13 -1.32 -3.28
N GLY A 403 -3.00 -2.30 -3.06
CA GLY A 403 -3.98 -2.33 -1.98
C GLY A 403 -4.65 -3.69 -1.83
N GLY A 404 -5.69 -3.72 -1.00
CA GLY A 404 -6.68 -4.79 -0.95
C GLY A 404 -6.42 -5.88 0.08
N TRP A 405 -5.21 -6.01 0.63
CA TRP A 405 -4.97 -7.00 1.68
C TRP A 405 -5.80 -6.67 2.92
N HIS A 406 -6.39 -7.71 3.51
CA HIS A 406 -6.98 -7.65 4.84
C HIS A 406 -6.02 -8.30 5.83
N LEU A 407 -5.44 -7.49 6.71
CA LEU A 407 -4.50 -7.92 7.75
C LEU A 407 -4.88 -7.26 9.09
N SER A 408 -4.46 -7.91 10.17
CA SER A 408 -4.54 -7.38 11.53
C SER A 408 -3.27 -6.59 11.89
N VAL A 409 -3.26 -5.90 13.03
CA VAL A 409 -2.02 -5.21 13.48
C VAL A 409 -0.91 -6.22 13.79
N ASP A 410 -1.24 -7.40 14.32
CA ASP A 410 -0.24 -8.44 14.55
C ASP A 410 0.38 -8.91 13.24
N GLU A 411 -0.44 -9.18 12.21
CA GLU A 411 0.05 -9.66 10.92
C GLU A 411 0.88 -8.61 10.16
N ILE A 412 0.51 -7.33 10.22
CA ILE A 412 1.34 -6.24 9.66
C ILE A 412 2.72 -6.24 10.34
N LEU A 413 2.75 -6.38 11.67
CA LEU A 413 3.98 -6.40 12.45
C LEU A 413 4.80 -7.67 12.23
N ASP A 414 4.15 -8.81 12.00
CA ASP A 414 4.80 -10.08 11.67
C ASP A 414 5.52 -9.98 10.31
N VAL A 415 4.91 -9.38 9.29
CA VAL A 415 5.60 -9.10 8.02
C VAL A 415 6.79 -8.17 8.24
N ALA A 416 6.62 -7.09 9.00
CA ALA A 416 7.69 -6.13 9.26
C ALA A 416 8.87 -6.78 10.01
N ALA A 417 8.61 -7.56 11.05
CA ALA A 417 9.62 -8.30 11.80
C ALA A 417 10.32 -9.36 10.95
N ALA A 418 9.54 -10.15 10.20
CA ALA A 418 10.07 -11.17 9.30
C ALA A 418 11.01 -10.57 8.24
N TYR A 419 10.62 -9.43 7.67
CA TYR A 419 11.43 -8.73 6.69
C TYR A 419 12.70 -8.11 7.31
N ARG A 420 12.57 -7.38 8.44
CA ARG A 420 13.67 -6.58 9.00
C ARG A 420 14.82 -7.41 9.57
N TYR A 421 14.52 -8.45 10.35
CA TYR A 421 15.54 -9.08 11.18
C TYR A 421 15.42 -10.60 11.33
N SER A 422 14.44 -11.26 10.72
CA SER A 422 14.36 -12.73 10.83
C SER A 422 15.28 -13.49 9.85
N GLY A 423 15.68 -12.85 8.74
CA GLY A 423 16.39 -13.52 7.65
C GLY A 423 15.53 -14.49 6.81
N LYS A 424 14.23 -14.62 7.10
CA LYS A 424 13.34 -15.61 6.45
C LYS A 424 12.80 -15.18 5.09
N ILE A 425 12.79 -13.88 4.79
CA ILE A 425 12.31 -13.34 3.50
C ILE A 425 13.51 -12.95 2.65
N VAL A 426 14.34 -12.04 3.15
CA VAL A 426 15.65 -11.70 2.59
C VAL A 426 16.67 -11.57 3.71
N SER A 427 17.95 -11.45 3.38
CA SER A 427 18.99 -11.16 4.37
C SER A 427 18.71 -9.84 5.11
N THR A 428 19.13 -9.76 6.37
CA THR A 428 18.91 -8.57 7.20
C THR A 428 19.60 -7.33 6.64
N SER A 429 20.75 -7.49 5.97
CA SER A 429 21.45 -6.42 5.25
C SER A 429 20.67 -5.94 4.04
N ARG A 430 20.07 -6.86 3.26
CA ARG A 430 19.19 -6.51 2.14
C ARG A 430 17.96 -5.75 2.61
N ALA A 431 17.30 -6.22 3.67
CA ALA A 431 16.14 -5.54 4.25
C ALA A 431 16.49 -4.14 4.74
N SER A 432 17.59 -3.99 5.48
CA SER A 432 18.10 -2.70 5.96
C SER A 432 18.38 -1.73 4.82
N SER A 433 19.06 -2.20 3.76
CA SER A 433 19.34 -1.39 2.56
C SER A 433 18.05 -0.93 1.86
N SER A 434 17.10 -1.83 1.66
CA SER A 434 15.81 -1.53 1.01
C SER A 434 14.96 -0.55 1.82
N ILE A 435 14.95 -0.67 3.16
CA ILE A 435 14.28 0.30 4.05
C ILE A 435 14.96 1.66 3.96
N GLY A 436 16.30 1.69 4.00
CA GLY A 436 17.09 2.93 3.83
C GLY A 436 16.79 3.65 2.52
N LYS A 437 16.50 2.89 1.45
CA LYS A 437 16.09 3.38 0.13
C LYS A 437 14.60 3.65 -0.02
N MET A 438 13.81 3.57 1.05
CA MET A 438 12.38 3.89 1.07
C MET A 438 11.49 2.94 0.24
N TYR A 439 11.93 1.71 -0.04
CA TYR A 439 11.12 0.80 -0.86
C TYR A 439 9.80 0.46 -0.15
N GLY A 440 8.67 0.87 -0.72
CA GLY A 440 7.34 0.63 -0.16
C GLY A 440 6.93 1.57 0.98
N PHE A 441 7.70 2.62 1.27
CA PHE A 441 7.40 3.63 2.30
C PHE A 441 6.98 4.96 1.68
N ASP A 442 6.16 5.73 2.42
CA ASP A 442 5.72 7.07 1.98
C ASP A 442 6.73 8.15 2.38
N GLY A 443 7.45 7.95 3.48
CA GLY A 443 8.37 8.94 4.00
C GLY A 443 9.10 8.47 5.25
N ARG A 444 10.00 9.32 5.73
CA ARG A 444 10.70 9.13 6.99
C ARG A 444 10.74 10.41 7.80
N TRP A 445 10.68 10.29 9.12
CA TRP A 445 10.84 11.39 10.06
C TRP A 445 12.25 11.37 10.61
N ASN A 446 12.91 12.52 10.61
CA ASN A 446 14.16 12.70 11.33
C ASN A 446 13.85 13.12 12.76
N THR A 447 14.21 12.28 13.74
CA THR A 447 13.88 12.49 15.16
C THR A 447 15.16 12.41 16.00
N PRO A 448 15.19 12.99 17.21
CA PRO A 448 16.36 12.87 18.09
C PRO A 448 16.73 11.41 18.41
N ALA A 449 15.75 10.49 18.41
CA ALA A 449 15.96 9.06 18.66
C ALA A 449 16.37 8.28 17.40
N GLY A 450 16.46 8.93 16.23
CA GLY A 450 16.81 8.32 14.94
C GLY A 450 15.69 8.41 13.89
N LEU A 451 15.91 7.76 12.75
CA LEU A 451 14.98 7.76 11.62
C LEU A 451 13.76 6.85 11.86
N VAL A 452 12.56 7.38 11.63
CA VAL A 452 11.30 6.61 11.65
C VAL A 452 10.73 6.56 10.24
N TYR A 453 10.60 5.36 9.69
CA TYR A 453 10.02 5.12 8.36
C TYR A 453 8.52 4.84 8.51
N HIS A 454 7.69 5.44 7.66
CA HIS A 454 6.24 5.29 7.76
C HIS A 454 5.60 4.88 6.45
N LYS A 455 4.55 4.07 6.58
CA LYS A 455 3.65 3.74 5.47
C LYS A 455 2.20 3.94 5.90
N ASN A 456 1.48 4.82 5.21
CA ASN A 456 0.07 5.08 5.50
C ASN A 456 -0.87 4.34 4.54
N GLY A 457 -2.09 4.09 5.01
CA GLY A 457 -3.20 3.54 4.25
C GLY A 457 -4.49 4.26 4.60
N SER A 458 -5.28 4.54 3.57
CA SER A 458 -6.59 5.19 3.67
C SER A 458 -7.48 4.62 2.57
N TRP A 459 -8.65 4.11 2.95
CA TRP A 459 -9.68 3.61 2.05
C TRP A 459 -11.02 4.20 2.44
N ARG A 460 -11.64 4.95 1.51
CA ARG A 460 -12.86 5.72 1.76
C ARG A 460 -13.96 5.25 0.82
N GLU A 461 -15.19 5.24 1.28
CA GLU A 461 -16.34 4.93 0.43
C GLU A 461 -16.64 6.07 -0.56
N GLN A 462 -16.51 7.33 -0.13
CA GLN A 462 -16.83 8.53 -0.89
C GLN A 462 -15.69 9.56 -0.78
N SER A 463 -15.58 10.45 -1.78
CA SER A 463 -14.47 11.40 -1.94
C SER A 463 -14.44 12.51 -0.89
N ASP A 464 -15.61 12.94 -0.40
CA ASP A 464 -15.72 14.18 0.36
C ASP A 464 -15.87 13.91 1.86
N CYS A 465 -14.95 14.46 2.64
CA CYS A 465 -15.14 14.73 4.06
C CYS A 465 -16.06 15.97 4.17
N PRO A 466 -17.02 16.09 5.13
CA PRO A 466 -17.16 15.32 6.37
C PRO A 466 -18.48 14.54 6.56
N VAL A 467 -19.46 14.63 5.66
CA VAL A 467 -20.79 14.04 5.91
C VAL A 467 -20.94 12.69 5.20
N GLY A 468 -21.17 11.62 5.98
CA GLY A 468 -21.44 10.27 5.47
C GLY A 468 -20.20 9.44 5.08
N GLN A 469 -19.00 10.02 5.14
CA GLN A 469 -17.77 9.33 4.74
C GLN A 469 -17.42 8.18 5.69
N ARG A 470 -17.40 6.95 5.15
CA ARG A 470 -16.93 5.75 5.84
C ARG A 470 -15.50 5.46 5.40
N GLN A 471 -14.62 5.15 6.35
CA GLN A 471 -13.19 5.05 6.08
C GLN A 471 -12.50 3.94 6.88
N GLU A 472 -11.57 3.24 6.25
CA GLU A 472 -10.59 2.36 6.87
C GLU A 472 -9.22 3.05 6.77
N GLN A 473 -8.51 3.18 7.88
CA GLN A 473 -7.18 3.79 7.93
C GLN A 473 -6.20 2.86 8.61
N SER A 474 -4.97 2.85 8.10
CA SER A 474 -3.89 2.02 8.63
C SER A 474 -2.57 2.79 8.62
N LEU A 475 -1.70 2.48 9.57
CA LEU A 475 -0.36 3.05 9.64
C LEU A 475 0.62 1.98 10.11
N LEU A 476 1.76 1.87 9.41
CA LEU A 476 2.93 1.13 9.83
C LEU A 476 4.08 2.11 10.10
N LEU A 477 4.72 1.98 11.26
CA LEU A 477 5.98 2.64 11.59
C LEU A 477 7.09 1.61 11.79
N VAL A 478 8.25 1.88 11.20
CA VAL A 478 9.51 1.16 11.40
C VAL A 478 10.48 2.14 12.06
N MET A 479 10.86 1.84 13.30
CA MET A 479 11.53 2.77 14.21
C MET A 479 12.92 2.27 14.64
N PRO A 480 13.76 3.15 15.20
CA PRO A 480 15.04 2.81 15.82
C PRO A 480 14.91 1.76 16.93
N GLY A 481 16.01 1.08 17.25
CA GLY A 481 16.03 0.07 18.32
C GLY A 481 15.16 -1.16 18.04
N ASN A 482 15.02 -1.55 16.76
CA ASN A 482 14.17 -2.67 16.31
C ASN A 482 12.73 -2.57 16.80
N MET A 483 12.18 -1.34 16.80
CA MET A 483 10.79 -1.10 17.15
C MET A 483 9.91 -1.03 15.90
N GLU A 484 8.70 -1.54 15.99
CA GLU A 484 7.65 -1.40 14.99
C GLU A 484 6.32 -1.03 15.64
N MET A 485 5.46 -0.31 14.91
CA MET A 485 4.09 -0.05 15.34
C MET A 485 3.13 -0.21 14.18
N ALA A 486 1.98 -0.82 14.43
CA ALA A 486 0.86 -0.85 13.51
C ALA A 486 -0.40 -0.30 14.20
N LEU A 487 -1.18 0.50 13.47
CA LEU A 487 -2.43 1.10 13.94
C LEU A 487 -3.50 0.92 12.86
N LEU A 488 -4.70 0.48 13.27
CA LEU A 488 -5.90 0.38 12.43
C LEU A 488 -7.03 1.20 13.03
N VAL A 489 -7.72 2.00 12.22
CA VAL A 489 -8.85 2.86 12.61
C VAL A 489 -9.99 2.68 11.59
N ASN A 490 -11.22 2.45 12.04
CA ASN A 490 -12.38 2.20 11.17
C ASN A 490 -13.33 3.39 10.98
N SER A 491 -12.79 4.60 10.99
CA SER A 491 -13.51 5.82 10.60
C SER A 491 -12.54 6.93 10.21
N PRO A 492 -13.02 8.07 9.67
CA PRO A 492 -12.26 9.32 9.69
C PRO A 492 -11.90 9.75 11.12
N VAL A 493 -10.93 10.67 11.26
CA VAL A 493 -10.55 11.26 12.56
C VAL A 493 -11.19 12.64 12.75
N GLY A 494 -12.16 12.71 13.64
CA GLY A 494 -12.91 13.93 13.94
C GLY A 494 -13.76 14.42 12.75
N PRO A 495 -14.56 15.46 12.98
CA PRO A 495 -15.43 16.04 11.94
C PRO A 495 -14.64 16.70 10.80
N SER A 496 -13.36 17.00 10.99
CA SER A 496 -12.49 17.61 9.96
C SER A 496 -11.68 16.57 9.17
N CYS A 497 -11.87 15.27 9.43
CA CYS A 497 -11.08 14.17 8.88
C CYS A 497 -9.56 14.43 8.98
N THR A 498 -9.12 14.84 10.17
CA THR A 498 -7.72 15.14 10.46
C THR A 498 -6.83 13.97 10.06
N PHE A 499 -5.69 14.27 9.44
CA PHE A 499 -4.84 13.23 8.88
C PHE A 499 -4.20 12.37 9.97
N LEU A 500 -4.58 11.08 10.04
CA LEU A 500 -4.17 10.15 11.10
C LEU A 500 -2.65 10.10 11.30
N ARG A 501 -1.90 10.01 10.21
CA ARG A 501 -0.43 9.93 10.26
C ARG A 501 0.19 11.22 10.82
N GLY A 502 -0.37 12.38 10.50
CA GLY A 502 0.10 13.65 11.08
C GLY A 502 -0.12 13.73 12.59
N ILE A 503 -1.25 13.22 13.10
CA ILE A 503 -1.51 13.11 14.54
C ILE A 503 -0.45 12.23 15.21
N VAL A 504 -0.23 11.02 14.66
CA VAL A 504 0.75 10.06 15.20
C VAL A 504 2.15 10.65 15.17
N GLN A 505 2.54 11.32 14.08
CA GLN A 505 3.84 11.97 13.96
C GLN A 505 4.05 13.02 15.05
N GLN A 506 3.10 13.93 15.23
CA GLN A 506 3.22 14.99 16.22
C GLN A 506 3.30 14.43 17.65
N ILE A 507 2.45 13.45 17.99
CA ILE A 507 2.47 12.79 19.31
C ILE A 507 3.77 12.01 19.53
N TYR A 508 4.27 11.34 18.50
CA TYR A 508 5.57 10.65 18.54
C TYR A 508 6.69 11.64 18.87
N MET A 509 6.74 12.79 18.18
CA MET A 509 7.76 13.82 18.41
C MET A 509 7.63 14.45 19.80
N ASP A 510 6.42 14.66 20.29
CA ASP A 510 6.15 15.22 21.63
C ASP A 510 6.56 14.27 22.77
N ASN A 511 6.70 12.96 22.47
CA ASN A 511 7.06 11.92 23.43
C ASN A 511 8.49 11.38 23.24
N ILE A 512 9.35 12.07 22.48
CA ILE A 512 10.79 11.78 22.49
C ILE A 512 11.42 12.41 23.73
N VAL A 513 11.99 11.57 24.58
CA VAL A 513 12.80 11.96 25.73
C VAL A 513 14.23 12.17 25.26
N VAL A 514 14.77 13.36 25.52
CA VAL A 514 16.19 13.68 25.36
C VAL A 514 16.79 13.74 26.76
N PRO A 515 17.55 12.71 27.19
CA PRO A 515 18.17 12.71 28.50
C PRO A 515 19.07 13.93 28.70
N ASN A 516 19.00 14.56 29.87
CA ASN A 516 20.00 15.54 30.26
C ASN A 516 21.33 14.80 30.45
N GLY A 517 22.38 15.26 29.76
CA GLY A 517 23.71 14.66 29.77
C GLY A 517 24.45 14.81 31.09
#